data_AF-A0AAV5RHT8-F1
#
_entry.id   AF-A0AAV5RHT8-F1
#
_cell.length_a   1.000
_cell.length_b   1.000
_cell.length_c   1.000
_cell.angle_alpha   90.00
_cell.angle_beta   90.00
_cell.angle_gamma   90.00
#
_symmetry.space_group_name_H-M   'P 1'
#
loop_
_entity.id
_entity.type
_entity.pdbx_description
1 polymer ?
#
loop_
_entity_poly.entity_id
_entity_poly.type
_entity_poly.pdbx_seq_one_letter_code
_entity_poly.pdbx_strand_id
1 'polypeptide(L)'
;MTATSTKADNQSKVKKQQQNRNRKSNYEKSQRRLELDDLRKYKFVKVFNLDPEVYGILLTPADPDFPYAIAVLEFDLHLSRHYPHDANTTPPYISVKTDDISKGVAINVEQAFKKYSGTLRERITTLNENLEKILMMPAARTITIVKGPKTKPKSSSSIVKPTVDAQLNSKTSETPQKLHSNEKIASNDATVAPPNVEQLDLSSDSDSEPDDYQPNHDSDWQSKSESENDDEDGDEDYNHPSDNEDIDTGLSQEYTKPKREGTELSFPDITMINVAILELVSLNIVFQCGRCKQPNTFHNIQSATYGMPSKPLAQICSKCDLPLMVAFRKELLHSTCHTAGYLDVDGGRPVDLLPSSYLAMCMCGQYAPIIKNVDLGALRFIMCRHCHTKISLKIELFEFSLLSTETIGSSAKQESRLKLGPSAPKQKLNLTGGEPLPNYGTCEHYRKSTRWFRFSCCQRVFPCDKCHDVEMKHVCEQAVRMLCGYCSREQRFSSKCVYCAHDYTQRHTRFWEGGKGVRDKKLMSKKDKKKYKRDPIEHKKNEVHFQGKSVKINHD
;
A
#
# COMPACT_ATOMS: atom_id res chain seq x y z
N MET A 1 35.45 -64.01 -6.03
CA MET A 1 35.79 -62.62 -6.37
C MET A 1 34.51 -61.80 -6.53
N THR A 2 33.96 -61.25 -5.43
CA THR A 2 32.63 -60.59 -5.43
C THR A 2 32.55 -59.48 -4.37
N ALA A 3 33.42 -58.47 -4.46
CA ALA A 3 33.49 -57.39 -3.46
C ALA A 3 33.75 -55.97 -4.04
N THR A 4 33.77 -55.81 -5.37
CA THR A 4 34.21 -54.56 -6.03
C THR A 4 33.11 -53.76 -6.73
N SER A 5 31.96 -54.37 -7.06
CA SER A 5 30.90 -53.70 -7.83
C SER A 5 30.08 -52.67 -7.01
N THR A 6 29.87 -52.88 -5.70
CA THR A 6 28.95 -52.07 -4.89
C THR A 6 29.49 -50.71 -4.41
N LYS A 7 30.80 -50.45 -4.52
CA LYS A 7 31.40 -49.17 -4.11
C LYS A 7 31.27 -48.07 -5.17
N ALA A 8 31.32 -48.41 -6.46
CA ALA A 8 31.23 -47.43 -7.55
C ALA A 8 29.83 -46.77 -7.63
N ASP A 9 28.77 -47.57 -7.51
CA ASP A 9 27.38 -47.08 -7.59
C ASP A 9 26.94 -46.23 -6.39
N ASN A 10 27.54 -46.42 -5.21
CA ASN A 10 27.25 -45.58 -4.06
C ASN A 10 27.97 -44.22 -4.15
N GLN A 11 29.19 -44.15 -4.68
CA GLN A 11 29.88 -42.87 -4.88
C GLN A 11 29.19 -42.00 -5.95
N SER A 12 28.69 -42.61 -7.04
CA SER A 12 27.95 -41.89 -8.08
C SER A 12 26.60 -41.35 -7.58
N LYS A 13 25.89 -42.10 -6.73
CA LYS A 13 24.64 -41.66 -6.07
C LYS A 13 24.87 -40.55 -5.05
N VAL A 14 25.92 -40.61 -4.22
CA VAL A 14 26.25 -39.54 -3.25
C VAL A 14 26.67 -38.25 -3.96
N LYS A 15 27.50 -38.33 -5.01
CA LYS A 15 27.86 -37.14 -5.83
C LYS A 15 26.64 -36.52 -6.50
N LYS A 16 25.72 -37.33 -7.07
CA LYS A 16 24.44 -36.82 -7.62
C LYS A 16 23.54 -36.23 -6.54
N GLN A 17 23.51 -36.75 -5.31
CA GLN A 17 22.76 -36.15 -4.20
C GLN A 17 23.37 -34.84 -3.68
N GLN A 18 24.70 -34.71 -3.60
CA GLN A 18 25.35 -33.44 -3.24
C GLN A 18 25.21 -32.38 -4.34
N GLN A 19 25.36 -32.76 -5.62
CA GLN A 19 25.07 -31.86 -6.74
C GLN A 19 23.59 -31.45 -6.76
N ASN A 20 22.65 -32.35 -6.45
CA ASN A 20 21.23 -32.00 -6.32
C ASN A 20 20.90 -31.20 -5.05
N ARG A 21 21.67 -31.32 -3.96
CA ARG A 21 21.54 -30.43 -2.78
C ARG A 21 22.02 -29.02 -3.11
N ASN A 22 23.17 -28.88 -3.78
CA ASN A 22 23.68 -27.59 -4.21
C ASN A 22 22.75 -26.96 -5.27
N ARG A 23 22.27 -27.73 -6.26
CA ARG A 23 21.24 -27.28 -7.23
C ARG A 23 19.90 -26.93 -6.55
N LYS A 24 19.45 -27.65 -5.51
CA LYS A 24 18.26 -27.27 -4.71
C LYS A 24 18.47 -26.02 -3.85
N SER A 25 19.70 -25.72 -3.42
CA SER A 25 19.99 -24.48 -2.68
C SER A 25 20.04 -23.24 -3.57
N ASN A 26 20.26 -23.42 -4.87
CA ASN A 26 20.24 -22.37 -5.90
C ASN A 26 18.86 -22.25 -6.60
N TYR A 27 17.81 -22.84 -6.03
CA TYR A 27 16.45 -22.70 -6.52
C TYR A 27 15.92 -21.30 -6.17
N GLU A 28 16.02 -20.39 -7.13
CA GLU A 28 15.40 -19.06 -7.19
C GLU A 28 15.48 -18.23 -5.89
N LYS A 29 16.67 -17.68 -5.63
CA LYS A 29 16.72 -16.38 -4.93
C LYS A 29 15.92 -15.39 -5.78
N SER A 30 14.92 -14.74 -5.19
CA SER A 30 14.18 -13.67 -5.89
C SER A 30 15.15 -12.59 -6.40
N GLN A 31 14.82 -11.97 -7.53
CA GLN A 31 15.70 -10.98 -8.16
C GLN A 31 16.05 -9.82 -7.18
N ARG A 32 15.10 -9.38 -6.36
CA ARG A 32 15.34 -8.50 -5.19
C ARG A 32 16.50 -8.93 -4.31
N ARG A 33 16.57 -10.22 -3.96
CA ARG A 33 17.63 -10.77 -3.13
C ARG A 33 18.95 -10.90 -3.89
N LEU A 34 18.91 -11.20 -5.19
CA LEU A 34 20.12 -11.24 -6.02
C LEU A 34 20.75 -9.84 -6.14
N GLU A 35 19.96 -8.82 -6.47
CA GLU A 35 20.45 -7.44 -6.59
C GLU A 35 20.91 -6.86 -5.24
N LEU A 36 20.23 -7.16 -4.12
CA LEU A 36 20.72 -6.78 -2.79
C LEU A 36 22.00 -7.54 -2.38
N ASP A 37 22.11 -8.84 -2.70
CA ASP A 37 23.32 -9.63 -2.44
C ASP A 37 24.49 -9.19 -3.33
N ASP A 38 24.24 -8.60 -4.50
CA ASP A 38 25.28 -8.05 -5.38
C ASP A 38 25.69 -6.63 -4.97
N LEU A 39 24.73 -5.78 -4.59
CA LEU A 39 25.00 -4.46 -4.03
C LEU A 39 25.84 -4.53 -2.74
N ARG A 40 25.64 -5.55 -1.90
CA ARG A 40 26.49 -5.83 -0.72
C ARG A 40 27.94 -6.21 -1.05
N LYS A 41 28.25 -6.57 -2.31
CA LYS A 41 29.62 -6.86 -2.77
C LYS A 41 30.27 -5.67 -3.47
N TYR A 42 29.51 -4.59 -3.74
CA TYR A 42 30.05 -3.42 -4.42
C TYR A 42 31.00 -2.67 -3.48
N LYS A 43 32.28 -2.58 -3.85
CA LYS A 43 33.39 -2.10 -3.00
C LYS A 43 33.11 -0.77 -2.30
N PHE A 44 32.42 0.15 -2.98
CA PHE A 44 32.15 1.50 -2.53
C PHE A 44 30.91 1.63 -1.64
N VAL A 45 30.17 0.54 -1.40
CA VAL A 45 28.89 0.54 -0.70
C VAL A 45 28.88 -0.40 0.51
N LYS A 46 28.38 0.10 1.64
CA LYS A 46 27.97 -0.72 2.80
C LYS A 46 26.46 -0.65 2.94
N VAL A 47 25.80 -1.81 3.01
CA VAL A 47 24.34 -1.93 3.13
C VAL A 47 23.94 -2.46 4.50
N PHE A 48 23.09 -1.71 5.19
CA PHE A 48 22.50 -2.04 6.48
C PHE A 48 21.00 -2.32 6.30
N ASN A 49 20.49 -3.41 6.85
CA ASN A 49 19.05 -3.67 6.84
C ASN A 49 18.43 -2.90 8.02
N LEU A 50 17.67 -1.84 7.75
CA LEU A 50 16.97 -1.08 8.78
C LEU A 50 15.58 -1.67 8.99
N ASP A 51 14.83 -1.80 7.91
CA ASP A 51 13.49 -2.39 7.87
C ASP A 51 13.37 -3.41 6.72
N PRO A 52 12.31 -4.23 6.68
CA PRO A 52 12.10 -5.20 5.60
C PRO A 52 11.97 -4.61 4.18
N GLU A 53 11.80 -3.28 4.06
CA GLU A 53 11.69 -2.51 2.81
C GLU A 53 12.60 -1.27 2.76
N VAL A 54 13.44 -1.05 3.78
CA VAL A 54 14.35 0.11 3.86
C VAL A 54 15.75 -0.35 4.22
N TYR A 55 16.71 -0.01 3.36
CA TYR A 55 18.11 -0.39 3.48
C TYR A 55 18.96 0.88 3.60
N GLY A 56 19.60 1.08 4.75
CA GLY A 56 20.56 2.17 4.92
C GLY A 56 21.81 1.89 4.09
N ILE A 57 22.25 2.85 3.29
CA ILE A 57 23.41 2.75 2.40
C ILE A 57 24.40 3.84 2.76
N LEU A 58 25.65 3.41 2.95
CA LEU A 58 26.82 4.29 2.98
C LEU A 58 27.57 4.10 1.66
N LEU A 59 27.58 5.14 0.83
CA LEU A 59 28.33 5.20 -0.43
C LEU A 59 29.58 6.07 -0.23
N THR A 60 30.76 5.49 -0.36
CA THR A 60 32.02 6.24 -0.47
C THR A 60 32.21 6.65 -1.93
N PRO A 61 32.42 7.95 -2.24
CA PRO A 61 32.74 8.39 -3.60
C PRO A 61 33.88 7.56 -4.21
N ALA A 62 33.77 7.24 -5.51
CA ALA A 62 34.83 6.49 -6.19
C ALA A 62 36.06 7.34 -6.55
N ASP A 63 35.88 8.66 -6.60
CA ASP A 63 36.91 9.64 -6.95
C ASP A 63 37.80 9.95 -5.73
N PRO A 64 39.14 9.76 -5.80
CA PRO A 64 40.05 10.16 -4.73
C PRO A 64 40.21 11.68 -4.58
N ASP A 65 39.96 12.47 -5.63
CA ASP A 65 40.12 13.93 -5.68
C ASP A 65 38.77 14.66 -5.58
N PHE A 66 37.77 14.03 -4.97
CA PHE A 66 36.39 14.51 -4.88
C PHE A 66 36.29 15.91 -4.25
N PRO A 67 35.79 16.95 -4.95
CA PRO A 67 35.95 18.35 -4.54
C PRO A 67 35.00 18.80 -3.41
N TYR A 68 34.07 17.95 -2.98
CA TYR A 68 33.11 18.25 -1.91
C TYR A 68 33.50 17.54 -0.61
N ALA A 69 33.24 18.18 0.53
CA ALA A 69 33.58 17.68 1.88
C ALA A 69 32.71 16.50 2.37
N ILE A 70 32.28 15.60 1.47
CA ILE A 70 31.41 14.45 1.75
C ILE A 70 32.26 13.17 1.60
N ALA A 71 32.88 12.73 2.70
CA ALA A 71 33.67 11.49 2.68
C ALA A 71 32.81 10.23 2.47
N VAL A 72 31.54 10.27 2.87
CA VAL A 72 30.55 9.20 2.69
C VAL A 72 29.17 9.84 2.52
N LEU A 73 28.45 9.47 1.47
CA LEU A 73 27.04 9.79 1.28
C LEU A 73 26.17 8.72 1.99
N GLU A 74 25.41 9.14 2.99
CA GLU A 74 24.42 8.29 3.69
C GLU A 74 23.00 8.53 3.15
N PHE A 75 22.33 7.46 2.75
CA PHE A 75 20.93 7.50 2.31
C PHE A 75 20.18 6.19 2.59
N ASP A 76 18.86 6.28 2.74
CA ASP A 76 17.97 5.12 2.81
C ASP A 76 17.49 4.73 1.41
N LEU A 77 17.78 3.51 0.97
CA LEU A 77 17.17 2.89 -0.21
C LEU A 77 15.84 2.22 0.17
N HIS A 78 14.76 2.75 -0.38
CA HIS A 78 13.42 2.19 -0.26
C HIS A 78 13.15 1.21 -1.39
N LEU A 79 12.88 -0.05 -1.05
CA LEU A 79 12.75 -1.16 -1.99
C LEU A 79 11.63 -2.11 -1.55
N SER A 80 10.50 -2.11 -2.27
CA SER A 80 9.33 -2.96 -2.00
C SER A 80 9.67 -4.45 -1.96
N ARG A 81 8.97 -5.23 -1.12
CA ARG A 81 9.07 -6.70 -1.03
C ARG A 81 8.85 -7.42 -2.36
N HIS A 82 8.07 -6.85 -3.27
CA HIS A 82 7.69 -7.44 -4.55
C HIS A 82 8.51 -6.94 -5.75
N TYR A 83 9.57 -6.16 -5.50
CA TYR A 83 10.52 -5.78 -6.54
C TYR A 83 11.14 -7.01 -7.21
N PRO A 84 11.38 -7.01 -8.54
CA PRO A 84 10.94 -6.02 -9.54
C PRO A 84 9.63 -6.42 -10.27
N HIS A 85 8.90 -7.43 -9.79
CA HIS A 85 7.86 -8.12 -10.58
C HIS A 85 6.48 -7.43 -10.60
N ASP A 86 6.28 -6.39 -9.77
CA ASP A 86 5.04 -5.60 -9.75
C ASP A 86 5.18 -4.31 -10.56
N ALA A 87 4.61 -4.27 -11.77
CA ALA A 87 4.53 -3.05 -12.59
C ALA A 87 3.77 -1.88 -11.91
N ASN A 88 2.97 -2.18 -10.88
CA ASN A 88 2.19 -1.21 -10.09
C ASN A 88 2.83 -0.80 -8.75
N THR A 89 4.04 -1.30 -8.44
CA THR A 89 4.79 -0.95 -7.23
C THR A 89 5.63 0.30 -7.48
N THR A 90 5.83 1.13 -6.45
CA THR A 90 6.72 2.31 -6.56
C THR A 90 8.15 1.87 -6.91
N PRO A 91 8.80 2.47 -7.92
CA PRO A 91 10.18 2.14 -8.28
C PRO A 91 11.12 2.44 -7.10
N PRO A 92 12.30 1.79 -7.05
CA PRO A 92 13.28 2.05 -6.00
C PRO A 92 13.65 3.54 -5.96
N TYR A 93 13.62 4.12 -4.77
CA TYR A 93 13.98 5.51 -4.53
C TYR A 93 14.86 5.62 -3.29
N ILE A 94 15.58 6.73 -3.17
CA ILE A 94 16.45 7.00 -2.04
C ILE A 94 15.95 8.22 -1.25
N SER A 95 16.31 8.27 0.03
CA SER A 95 16.12 9.42 0.91
C SER A 95 17.47 9.79 1.52
N VAL A 96 18.05 10.96 1.18
CA VAL A 96 19.39 11.34 1.66
C VAL A 96 19.32 11.82 3.11
N LYS A 97 20.28 11.35 3.93
CA LYS A 97 20.37 11.60 5.38
C LYS A 97 21.55 12.46 5.82
N THR A 98 22.56 12.63 4.96
CA THR A 98 23.77 13.37 5.28
C THR A 98 23.48 14.85 5.53
N ASP A 99 23.79 15.33 6.73
CA ASP A 99 23.61 16.75 7.12
C ASP A 99 24.60 17.70 6.42
N ASP A 100 25.72 17.18 5.90
CA ASP A 100 26.73 17.94 5.14
C ASP A 100 26.23 18.44 3.77
N ILE A 101 25.00 18.08 3.36
CA ILE A 101 24.39 18.42 2.08
C ILE A 101 23.10 19.21 2.31
N SER A 102 23.02 20.41 1.73
CA SER A 102 21.79 21.22 1.83
C SER A 102 20.57 20.47 1.28
N LYS A 103 19.38 20.64 1.87
CA LYS A 103 18.20 19.84 1.48
C LYS A 103 17.80 20.03 0.01
N GLY A 104 18.12 21.16 -0.61
CA GLY A 104 17.91 21.38 -2.04
C GLY A 104 18.86 20.57 -2.94
N VAL A 105 20.11 20.37 -2.53
CA VAL A 105 21.07 19.50 -3.25
C VAL A 105 20.77 18.02 -2.99
N ALA A 106 20.36 17.65 -1.77
CA ALA A 106 19.86 16.32 -1.47
C ALA A 106 18.67 15.91 -2.37
N ILE A 107 17.75 16.84 -2.68
CA ILE A 107 16.66 16.60 -3.64
C ILE A 107 17.19 16.33 -5.06
N ASN A 108 18.24 17.02 -5.50
CA ASN A 108 18.87 16.74 -6.81
C ASN A 108 19.40 15.31 -6.87
N VAL A 109 20.05 14.82 -5.80
CA VAL A 109 20.53 13.44 -5.64
C VAL A 109 19.38 12.43 -5.64
N GLU A 110 18.31 12.68 -4.88
CA GLU A 110 17.10 11.83 -4.85
C GLU A 110 16.40 11.75 -6.22
N GLN A 111 16.35 12.86 -6.97
CA GLN A 111 15.77 12.92 -8.32
C GLN A 111 16.64 12.24 -9.37
N ALA A 112 17.96 12.42 -9.32
CA ALA A 112 18.90 11.78 -10.24
C ALA A 112 18.81 10.25 -10.14
N PHE A 113 18.85 9.71 -8.92
CA PHE A 113 18.70 8.27 -8.69
C PHE A 113 17.39 7.69 -9.25
N LYS A 114 16.28 8.44 -9.13
CA LYS A 114 14.98 8.06 -9.66
C LYS A 114 14.92 8.04 -11.20
N LYS A 115 15.75 8.85 -11.88
CA LYS A 115 15.84 8.89 -13.35
C LYS A 115 16.62 7.71 -13.93
N TYR A 116 17.60 7.18 -13.20
CA TYR A 116 18.40 6.04 -13.68
C TYR A 116 17.55 4.78 -13.88
N SER A 117 17.95 3.94 -14.83
CA SER A 117 17.34 2.65 -15.16
C SER A 117 18.31 1.50 -14.82
N GLY A 118 17.97 0.26 -15.18
CA GLY A 118 18.81 -0.91 -14.89
C GLY A 118 18.68 -1.45 -13.46
N THR A 119 19.62 -2.32 -13.08
CA THR A 119 19.68 -2.99 -11.76
C THR A 119 19.98 -2.01 -10.62
N LEU A 120 19.72 -2.40 -9.37
CA LEU A 120 20.09 -1.58 -8.20
C LEU A 120 21.58 -1.23 -8.16
N ARG A 121 22.46 -2.11 -8.66
CA ARG A 121 23.89 -1.85 -8.72
C ARG A 121 24.25 -0.86 -9.82
N GLU A 122 23.68 -1.00 -11.02
CA GLU A 122 23.86 -0.01 -12.10
C GLU A 122 23.42 1.37 -11.62
N ARG A 123 22.20 1.51 -11.10
CA ARG A 123 21.66 2.79 -10.59
C ARG A 123 22.56 3.47 -9.56
N ILE A 124 23.15 2.69 -8.64
CA ILE A 124 24.05 3.22 -7.60
C ILE A 124 25.46 3.51 -8.15
N THR A 125 25.92 2.75 -9.14
CA THR A 125 27.18 3.02 -9.85
C THR A 125 27.09 4.31 -10.66
N THR A 126 26.03 4.47 -11.46
CA THR A 126 25.75 5.70 -12.22
C THR A 126 25.53 6.90 -11.31
N LEU A 127 24.93 6.72 -10.13
CA LEU A 127 24.84 7.78 -9.12
C LEU A 127 26.22 8.19 -8.61
N ASN A 128 27.11 7.23 -8.32
CA ASN A 128 28.47 7.48 -7.84
C ASN A 128 29.31 8.24 -8.89
N GLU A 129 29.25 7.80 -10.16
CA GLU A 129 29.97 8.41 -11.29
C GLU A 129 29.48 9.83 -11.64
N ASN A 130 28.23 10.16 -11.34
CA ASN A 130 27.66 11.49 -11.62
C ASN A 130 27.51 12.35 -10.36
N LEU A 131 27.97 11.87 -9.19
CA LEU A 131 27.71 12.53 -7.91
C LEU A 131 28.25 13.97 -7.90
N GLU A 132 29.49 14.18 -8.35
CA GLU A 132 30.10 15.50 -8.48
C GLU A 132 29.22 16.46 -9.31
N LYS A 133 28.81 16.03 -10.51
CA LYS A 133 27.95 16.82 -11.42
C LYS A 133 26.60 17.17 -10.79
N ILE A 134 26.02 16.26 -9.99
CA ILE A 134 24.76 16.51 -9.29
C ILE A 134 24.94 17.51 -8.14
N LEU A 135 26.09 17.49 -7.44
CA LEU A 135 26.43 18.45 -6.40
C LEU A 135 26.79 19.84 -6.97
N MET A 136 27.26 19.92 -8.22
CA MET A 136 27.44 21.18 -8.96
C MET A 136 26.12 21.83 -9.41
N MET A 137 25.01 21.08 -9.46
CA MET A 137 23.72 21.64 -9.87
C MET A 137 23.19 22.64 -8.83
N PRO A 138 22.53 23.74 -9.26
CA PRO A 138 21.87 24.66 -8.34
C PRO A 138 20.86 23.92 -7.46
N ALA A 139 20.83 24.28 -6.17
CA ALA A 139 19.99 23.63 -5.17
C ALA A 139 18.50 23.71 -5.54
N ALA A 140 17.78 22.58 -5.48
CA ALA A 140 16.34 22.56 -5.72
C ALA A 140 15.58 23.50 -4.76
N ARG A 141 14.50 24.11 -5.26
CA ARG A 141 13.61 24.96 -4.46
C ARG A 141 13.05 24.17 -3.28
N THR A 142 13.32 24.64 -2.06
CA THR A 142 12.83 24.05 -0.80
C THR A 142 11.87 25.01 -0.09
N ILE A 143 10.91 24.46 0.66
CA ILE A 143 9.93 25.24 1.43
C ILE A 143 10.23 25.04 2.92
N THR A 144 10.74 26.06 3.59
CA THR A 144 10.99 26.07 5.03
C THR A 144 9.71 26.36 5.80
N ILE A 145 9.10 25.33 6.39
CA ILE A 145 7.92 25.48 7.25
C ILE A 145 8.37 25.98 8.63
N VAL A 146 8.39 27.31 8.79
CA VAL A 146 8.68 27.96 10.08
C VAL A 146 7.49 27.74 11.02
N LYS A 147 7.70 27.08 12.16
CA LYS A 147 6.66 26.89 13.18
C LYS A 147 6.40 28.21 13.90
N GLY A 148 5.24 28.82 13.64
CA GLY A 148 4.78 30.01 14.35
C GLY A 148 4.66 29.80 15.87
N PRO A 149 4.73 30.87 16.67
CA PRO A 149 4.73 30.79 18.13
C PRO A 149 3.42 30.21 18.68
N LYS A 150 3.53 29.29 19.65
CA LYS A 150 2.38 28.60 20.26
C LYS A 150 1.59 29.53 21.20
N THR A 151 0.49 30.10 20.73
CA THR A 151 -0.51 30.73 21.60
C THR A 151 -1.24 29.67 22.43
N LYS A 152 -1.20 29.80 23.76
CA LYS A 152 -1.91 28.89 24.68
C LYS A 152 -3.41 29.25 24.70
N PRO A 153 -4.34 28.29 24.56
CA PRO A 153 -5.76 28.57 24.73
C PRO A 153 -6.06 28.83 26.21
N LYS A 154 -6.71 29.96 26.53
CA LYS A 154 -7.28 30.20 27.86
C LYS A 154 -8.65 29.52 27.95
N SER A 155 -8.85 28.79 29.03
CA SER A 155 -10.14 28.19 29.39
C SER A 155 -11.17 29.26 29.74
N SER A 156 -12.37 29.15 29.16
CA SER A 156 -13.59 29.61 29.83
C SER A 156 -14.68 28.55 29.64
N SER A 157 -15.29 28.15 30.75
CA SER A 157 -16.30 27.12 30.82
C SER A 157 -17.68 27.74 30.92
N SER A 158 -18.62 27.32 30.08
CA SER A 158 -20.05 27.52 30.30
C SER A 158 -20.81 26.36 29.68
N ILE A 159 -21.48 25.59 30.53
CA ILE A 159 -22.26 24.41 30.15
C ILE A 159 -23.72 24.84 30.02
N VAL A 160 -24.33 24.64 28.85
CA VAL A 160 -25.79 24.57 28.72
C VAL A 160 -26.15 23.38 27.84
N LYS A 161 -27.11 22.57 28.28
CA LYS A 161 -27.62 21.40 27.55
C LYS A 161 -28.77 21.85 26.64
N PRO A 162 -28.94 21.25 25.44
CA PRO A 162 -30.18 21.41 24.69
C PRO A 162 -31.30 20.58 25.34
N THR A 163 -32.50 21.15 25.43
CA THR A 163 -33.73 20.41 25.67
C THR A 163 -34.66 20.71 24.50
N VAL A 164 -35.31 19.67 23.98
CA VAL A 164 -36.31 19.77 22.92
C VAL A 164 -37.62 20.31 23.49
N ASP A 165 -38.33 21.14 22.72
CA ASP A 165 -39.76 20.93 22.43
C ASP A 165 -40.20 21.81 21.25
N ALA A 166 -41.40 21.55 20.73
CA ALA A 166 -41.75 21.80 19.33
C ALA A 166 -42.93 22.79 19.11
N GLN A 167 -43.19 23.09 17.83
CA GLN A 167 -44.46 23.62 17.29
C GLN A 167 -44.78 25.11 17.64
N LEU A 168 -45.46 25.92 16.81
CA LEU A 168 -46.01 25.74 15.45
C LEU A 168 -46.17 27.13 14.77
N ASN A 169 -46.30 27.13 13.44
CA ASN A 169 -47.03 28.11 12.61
C ASN A 169 -46.55 29.58 12.50
N SER A 170 -46.86 30.33 11.44
CA SER A 170 -47.07 30.00 10.00
C SER A 170 -47.28 31.32 9.21
N LYS A 171 -47.33 31.21 7.86
CA LYS A 171 -47.81 32.21 6.87
C LYS A 171 -46.80 33.32 6.51
N THR A 172 -46.23 33.34 5.29
CA THR A 172 -46.77 33.74 3.95
C THR A 172 -47.10 35.24 3.85
N SER A 173 -46.78 35.97 2.77
CA SER A 173 -46.11 35.63 1.50
C SER A 173 -45.69 36.90 0.73
N GLU A 174 -45.10 36.71 -0.47
CA GLU A 174 -45.15 37.60 -1.64
C GLU A 174 -44.40 38.97 -1.65
N THR A 175 -43.23 38.95 -2.29
CA THR A 175 -42.76 39.92 -3.31
C THR A 175 -43.81 40.12 -4.42
N PRO A 176 -43.83 41.22 -5.24
CA PRO A 176 -42.66 41.72 -5.99
C PRO A 176 -42.54 43.22 -6.41
N GLN A 177 -41.30 43.62 -6.74
CA GLN A 177 -40.86 44.52 -7.85
C GLN A 177 -41.48 45.92 -8.13
N LYS A 178 -40.67 46.98 -7.99
CA LYS A 178 -40.16 47.96 -9.01
C LYS A 178 -39.68 49.25 -8.31
N LEU A 179 -38.49 49.83 -8.54
CA LEU A 179 -37.79 50.38 -9.73
C LEU A 179 -38.27 51.76 -10.21
N HIS A 180 -37.30 52.70 -10.26
CA HIS A 180 -37.35 54.13 -10.70
C HIS A 180 -38.17 55.07 -9.78
N SER A 181 -37.70 56.26 -9.43
CA SER A 181 -37.06 57.29 -10.26
C SER A 181 -36.03 58.16 -9.50
N ASN A 182 -35.55 59.24 -10.14
CA ASN A 182 -34.27 59.91 -9.86
C ASN A 182 -34.46 61.44 -9.69
N GLU A 183 -33.46 62.14 -9.13
CA GLU A 183 -33.30 63.62 -9.09
C GLU A 183 -34.28 64.42 -8.19
N LYS A 184 -33.96 65.60 -7.63
CA LYS A 184 -32.72 66.42 -7.47
C LYS A 184 -33.01 67.52 -6.43
N ILE A 185 -32.09 67.81 -5.50
CA ILE A 185 -31.77 69.20 -5.05
C ILE A 185 -30.27 69.23 -4.70
N ALA A 186 -29.55 70.25 -5.18
CA ALA A 186 -28.11 70.49 -4.95
C ALA A 186 -27.90 71.45 -3.73
N SER A 187 -26.73 71.88 -3.26
CA SER A 187 -25.41 72.17 -3.87
C SER A 187 -24.34 72.34 -2.75
N ASN A 188 -23.09 72.69 -3.13
CA ASN A 188 -21.99 73.27 -2.28
C ASN A 188 -21.16 72.23 -1.47
N ASP A 189 -19.81 72.28 -1.39
CA ASP A 189 -18.79 73.11 -2.06
C ASP A 189 -17.36 72.47 -2.00
N ALA A 190 -16.47 72.95 -2.87
CA ALA A 190 -14.99 73.01 -2.86
C ALA A 190 -14.06 71.85 -2.41
N THR A 191 -13.15 71.53 -3.33
CA THR A 191 -11.84 70.85 -3.17
C THR A 191 -10.71 71.79 -2.73
N VAL A 192 -9.73 71.34 -1.91
CA VAL A 192 -8.30 71.78 -1.92
C VAL A 192 -7.37 70.63 -1.43
N ALA A 193 -6.12 70.61 -1.93
CA ALA A 193 -5.06 69.62 -1.66
C ALA A 193 -4.26 69.87 -0.33
N PRO A 194 -3.40 68.94 0.13
CA PRO A 194 -2.69 69.06 1.41
C PRO A 194 -1.27 69.68 1.31
N PRO A 195 -0.75 70.31 2.39
CA PRO A 195 0.65 70.74 2.52
C PRO A 195 1.52 69.85 3.44
N ASN A 196 2.80 70.21 3.55
CA ASN A 196 3.92 69.57 4.30
C ASN A 196 4.49 70.62 5.33
N VAL A 197 5.46 70.43 6.25
CA VAL A 197 6.60 69.48 6.43
C VAL A 197 6.82 69.21 7.96
N GLU A 198 8.07 68.90 8.35
CA GLU A 198 8.75 68.96 9.67
C GLU A 198 8.73 67.67 10.53
N GLN A 199 9.76 66.82 10.60
CA GLN A 199 11.25 66.89 10.56
C GLN A 199 11.92 67.12 11.94
N LEU A 200 12.84 66.21 12.30
CA LEU A 200 14.04 66.49 13.11
C LEU A 200 15.13 65.46 12.75
N ASP A 201 16.37 65.93 12.65
CA ASP A 201 17.51 65.23 12.04
C ASP A 201 18.47 64.56 13.05
N LEU A 202 19.41 63.75 12.54
CA LEU A 202 20.81 63.74 12.98
C LEU A 202 21.72 63.03 11.94
N SER A 203 22.95 63.52 11.78
CA SER A 203 23.74 63.43 10.54
C SER A 203 25.22 63.01 10.72
N SER A 204 25.80 62.42 9.67
CA SER A 204 27.23 62.49 9.24
C SER A 204 27.41 61.56 8.01
N ASP A 205 27.56 62.06 6.78
CA ASP A 205 28.82 62.55 6.13
C ASP A 205 29.82 61.40 5.84
N SER A 206 30.45 61.26 4.65
CA SER A 206 30.64 62.19 3.50
C SER A 206 31.11 61.47 2.19
N ASP A 207 30.88 62.12 1.02
CA ASP A 207 31.73 62.15 -0.21
C ASP A 207 31.96 60.86 -1.07
N SER A 208 31.93 60.83 -2.42
CA SER A 208 31.76 61.86 -3.49
C SER A 208 31.15 61.26 -4.80
N GLU A 209 30.64 62.14 -5.68
CA GLU A 209 30.13 61.87 -7.06
C GLU A 209 31.26 61.85 -8.15
N PRO A 210 30.98 61.96 -9.47
CA PRO A 210 30.44 60.94 -10.39
C PRO A 210 31.33 60.75 -11.66
N ASP A 211 30.87 59.99 -12.66
CA ASP A 211 30.90 60.47 -14.07
C ASP A 211 30.06 59.61 -15.04
N ASP A 212 29.62 60.25 -16.13
CA ASP A 212 28.65 59.77 -17.13
C ASP A 212 29.32 59.53 -18.49
N TYR A 213 28.96 58.46 -19.24
CA TYR A 213 29.14 58.40 -20.71
C TYR A 213 28.44 57.20 -21.39
N GLN A 214 27.53 57.48 -22.34
CA GLN A 214 27.28 56.65 -23.54
C GLN A 214 27.74 57.44 -24.78
N PRO A 215 28.16 56.78 -25.88
CA PRO A 215 27.25 56.73 -27.04
C PRO A 215 27.36 55.48 -27.93
N ASN A 216 26.42 55.36 -28.87
CA ASN A 216 26.29 54.30 -29.88
C ASN A 216 27.30 54.42 -31.03
N HIS A 217 27.52 53.32 -31.78
CA HIS A 217 27.84 53.37 -33.21
C HIS A 217 27.37 52.10 -33.95
N ASP A 218 26.74 52.28 -35.11
CA ASP A 218 26.29 51.20 -36.02
C ASP A 218 27.43 50.68 -36.92
N SER A 219 27.33 49.44 -37.42
CA SER A 219 27.44 49.15 -38.86
C SER A 219 27.27 47.66 -39.19
N ASP A 220 26.14 47.39 -39.87
CA ASP A 220 25.88 46.44 -40.96
C ASP A 220 27.07 45.66 -41.60
N TRP A 221 26.80 44.41 -42.04
CA TRP A 221 27.40 43.77 -43.24
C TRP A 221 26.73 42.41 -43.52
N GLN A 222 25.77 42.38 -44.45
CA GLN A 222 25.26 41.14 -45.07
C GLN A 222 26.19 40.63 -46.18
N SER A 223 26.09 39.32 -46.49
CA SER A 223 26.47 38.77 -47.79
C SER A 223 25.62 37.54 -48.12
N LYS A 224 25.25 37.38 -49.38
CA LYS A 224 24.16 36.52 -49.88
C LYS A 224 24.49 35.99 -51.28
N SER A 225 24.29 34.69 -51.51
CA SER A 225 24.17 34.02 -52.82
C SER A 225 23.88 32.53 -52.54
N GLU A 226 22.80 31.84 -52.93
CA GLU A 226 21.98 31.83 -54.16
C GLU A 226 22.67 31.21 -55.39
N SER A 227 22.22 30.01 -55.76
CA SER A 227 22.04 29.54 -57.14
C SER A 227 21.16 28.28 -57.16
N GLU A 228 20.08 28.32 -57.94
CA GLU A 228 19.06 27.25 -58.08
C GLU A 228 19.28 26.42 -59.38
N ASN A 229 18.25 25.66 -59.78
CA ASN A 229 18.03 24.91 -61.04
C ASN A 229 18.43 23.41 -61.04
N ASP A 230 17.74 22.50 -61.74
CA ASP A 230 16.30 22.32 -62.07
C ASP A 230 16.13 20.90 -62.69
N ASP A 231 15.05 20.19 -62.29
CA ASP A 231 14.18 19.21 -62.98
C ASP A 231 14.62 18.04 -63.92
N GLU A 232 13.65 17.10 -64.05
CA GLU A 232 13.40 16.01 -65.04
C GLU A 232 13.93 14.56 -64.83
N ASP A 233 13.02 13.74 -64.29
CA ASP A 233 12.49 12.42 -64.74
C ASP A 233 13.38 11.24 -65.21
N GLY A 234 13.06 10.05 -64.69
CA GLY A 234 13.52 8.75 -65.19
C GLY A 234 13.08 7.55 -64.32
N ASP A 235 12.06 6.81 -64.75
CA ASP A 235 11.55 5.61 -64.07
C ASP A 235 12.49 4.38 -64.23
N GLU A 236 12.62 3.54 -63.20
CA GLU A 236 12.65 2.06 -63.34
C GLU A 236 12.48 1.33 -61.98
N ASP A 237 11.71 0.24 -61.97
CA ASP A 237 11.27 -0.55 -60.79
C ASP A 237 12.28 -1.65 -60.40
N TYR A 238 12.51 -1.90 -59.10
CA TYR A 238 12.64 -3.26 -58.52
C TYR A 238 12.48 -3.26 -56.97
N ASN A 239 12.08 -4.40 -56.41
CA ASN A 239 11.44 -4.53 -55.09
C ASN A 239 12.37 -4.79 -53.85
N HIS A 240 11.84 -4.39 -52.68
CA HIS A 240 12.00 -4.99 -51.33
C HIS A 240 13.22 -4.55 -50.44
N PRO A 241 13.22 -4.82 -49.11
CA PRO A 241 12.87 -3.81 -48.08
C PRO A 241 13.98 -3.51 -47.04
N SER A 242 13.70 -2.54 -46.15
CA SER A 242 13.75 -2.65 -44.66
C SER A 242 14.42 -1.46 -43.95
N ASP A 243 14.10 -1.38 -42.65
CA ASP A 243 14.87 -0.72 -41.57
C ASP A 243 14.82 0.81 -41.44
N ASN A 244 13.61 1.35 -41.19
CA ASN A 244 13.46 2.38 -40.16
C ASN A 244 13.06 1.69 -38.85
N GLU A 245 14.00 1.56 -37.90
CA GLU A 245 13.69 1.13 -36.53
C GLU A 245 13.09 2.31 -35.73
N ASP A 246 11.79 2.57 -35.94
CA ASP A 246 11.02 3.44 -35.05
C ASP A 246 10.98 2.85 -33.63
N ILE A 247 11.24 3.71 -32.63
CA ILE A 247 11.31 3.31 -31.23
C ILE A 247 9.89 3.02 -30.71
N ASP A 248 9.54 1.73 -30.63
CA ASP A 248 8.29 1.23 -30.07
C ASP A 248 8.12 1.62 -28.59
N THR A 249 7.44 2.75 -28.36
CA THR A 249 6.91 3.14 -27.06
C THR A 249 5.57 2.44 -26.83
N GLY A 250 5.63 1.13 -26.56
CA GLY A 250 4.48 0.22 -26.50
C GLY A 250 3.36 0.59 -25.52
N LEU A 251 2.42 1.43 -25.97
CA LEU A 251 1.11 1.67 -25.37
C LEU A 251 -0.01 1.87 -26.43
N SER A 252 -0.06 1.01 -27.46
CA SER A 252 -1.25 0.78 -28.28
C SER A 252 -2.01 -0.46 -27.82
N GLN A 253 -2.49 -0.48 -26.56
CA GLN A 253 -3.41 -1.53 -26.12
C GLN A 253 -4.76 -1.36 -26.84
N GLU A 254 -5.03 -2.21 -27.82
CA GLU A 254 -6.32 -2.26 -28.51
C GLU A 254 -7.45 -2.53 -27.50
N TYR A 255 -8.25 -1.50 -27.24
CA TYR A 255 -9.43 -1.61 -26.39
C TYR A 255 -10.48 -2.47 -27.09
N THR A 256 -10.54 -3.75 -26.70
CA THR A 256 -11.62 -4.65 -27.08
C THR A 256 -12.73 -4.56 -26.02
N LYS A 257 -13.91 -4.05 -26.42
CA LYS A 257 -15.08 -3.94 -25.55
C LYS A 257 -15.51 -5.33 -25.02
N PRO A 258 -15.71 -5.51 -23.70
CA PRO A 258 -16.16 -6.80 -23.15
C PRO A 258 -17.56 -7.18 -23.65
N LYS A 259 -17.74 -8.47 -23.96
CA LYS A 259 -19.03 -9.04 -24.38
C LYS A 259 -20.10 -8.87 -23.29
N ARG A 260 -21.30 -8.39 -23.65
CA ARG A 260 -22.41 -8.18 -22.70
C ARG A 260 -23.09 -9.51 -22.35
N GLU A 261 -22.49 -10.26 -21.44
CA GLU A 261 -22.98 -11.55 -20.93
C GLU A 261 -22.72 -11.68 -19.43
N GLY A 262 -23.48 -12.54 -18.76
CA GLY A 262 -23.37 -12.78 -17.33
C GLY A 262 -24.13 -11.79 -16.48
N THR A 263 -23.53 -11.31 -15.38
CA THR A 263 -24.13 -10.27 -14.52
C THR A 263 -23.44 -8.93 -14.75
N GLU A 264 -24.17 -7.95 -15.28
CA GLU A 264 -23.70 -6.57 -15.44
C GLU A 264 -23.62 -5.88 -14.07
N LEU A 265 -22.53 -5.17 -13.81
CA LEU A 265 -22.38 -4.24 -12.69
C LEU A 265 -22.43 -2.81 -13.23
N SER A 266 -23.45 -2.04 -12.83
CA SER A 266 -23.65 -0.67 -13.29
C SER A 266 -23.61 0.37 -12.14
N PHE A 267 -23.13 1.55 -12.54
CA PHE A 267 -23.02 2.87 -11.91
C PHE A 267 -24.13 3.90 -12.18
N PRO A 268 -25.45 3.67 -11.95
CA PRO A 268 -26.50 4.62 -12.38
C PRO A 268 -26.21 6.08 -11.98
N ASP A 269 -26.00 6.29 -10.68
CA ASP A 269 -25.74 7.60 -10.07
C ASP A 269 -24.25 7.75 -9.72
N ILE A 270 -23.38 7.63 -10.74
CA ILE A 270 -21.94 7.91 -10.61
C ILE A 270 -21.65 9.39 -10.87
N THR A 271 -21.08 10.08 -9.87
CA THR A 271 -20.57 11.45 -10.04
C THR A 271 -19.06 11.42 -10.27
N MET A 272 -18.64 11.94 -11.42
CA MET A 272 -17.23 12.05 -11.81
C MET A 272 -16.89 13.51 -12.11
N ILE A 273 -15.88 14.06 -11.42
CA ILE A 273 -15.42 15.44 -11.60
C ILE A 273 -13.94 15.43 -11.96
N ASN A 274 -13.59 16.05 -13.09
CA ASN A 274 -12.25 16.07 -13.69
C ASN A 274 -11.68 14.68 -14.05
N VAL A 275 -12.55 13.70 -14.27
CA VAL A 275 -12.24 12.36 -14.79
C VAL A 275 -12.65 12.28 -16.25
N ALA A 276 -11.74 11.86 -17.13
CA ALA A 276 -12.05 11.55 -18.53
C ALA A 276 -12.58 10.11 -18.69
N ILE A 277 -11.87 9.15 -18.07
CA ILE A 277 -12.18 7.72 -18.08
C ILE A 277 -11.93 7.17 -16.68
N LEU A 278 -12.76 6.26 -16.21
CA LEU A 278 -12.60 5.55 -14.95
C LEU A 278 -12.60 4.04 -15.17
N GLU A 279 -11.67 3.33 -14.53
CA GLU A 279 -11.62 1.87 -14.52
C GLU A 279 -11.81 1.31 -13.11
N LEU A 280 -12.52 0.21 -13.00
CA LEU A 280 -12.56 -0.60 -11.77
C LEU A 280 -11.41 -1.64 -11.81
N VAL A 281 -10.35 -1.37 -11.04
CA VAL A 281 -9.11 -2.18 -11.07
C VAL A 281 -9.04 -3.27 -9.99
N SER A 282 -9.81 -3.15 -8.92
CA SER A 282 -9.93 -4.16 -7.87
C SER A 282 -11.33 -4.13 -7.28
N LEU A 283 -12.11 -5.16 -7.59
CA LEU A 283 -13.50 -5.33 -7.17
C LEU A 283 -13.58 -6.21 -5.92
N ASN A 284 -14.36 -5.74 -4.94
CA ASN A 284 -14.72 -6.47 -3.73
C ASN A 284 -16.26 -6.61 -3.69
N ILE A 285 -16.79 -7.80 -3.42
CA ILE A 285 -18.25 -8.05 -3.39
C ILE A 285 -18.67 -9.03 -2.29
N VAL A 286 -19.94 -8.96 -1.91
CA VAL A 286 -20.63 -10.06 -1.22
C VAL A 286 -21.35 -10.92 -2.25
N PHE A 287 -21.16 -12.24 -2.13
CA PHE A 287 -21.68 -13.23 -3.05
C PHE A 287 -22.55 -14.26 -2.29
N GLN A 288 -23.81 -14.35 -2.67
CA GLN A 288 -24.78 -15.25 -2.05
C GLN A 288 -24.71 -16.63 -2.71
N CYS A 289 -24.39 -17.65 -1.91
CA CYS A 289 -24.39 -19.04 -2.36
C CYS A 289 -25.78 -19.48 -2.86
N GLY A 290 -25.84 -20.05 -4.07
CA GLY A 290 -27.09 -20.50 -4.68
C GLY A 290 -27.83 -21.57 -3.86
N ARG A 291 -27.09 -22.52 -3.27
CA ARG A 291 -27.62 -23.66 -2.50
C ARG A 291 -28.13 -23.29 -1.11
N CYS A 292 -27.34 -22.58 -0.30
CA CYS A 292 -27.65 -22.36 1.12
C CYS A 292 -27.95 -20.89 1.50
N LYS A 293 -27.95 -19.99 0.50
CA LYS A 293 -28.16 -18.54 0.61
C LYS A 293 -27.22 -17.79 1.57
N GLN A 294 -26.18 -18.44 2.06
CA GLN A 294 -25.14 -17.84 2.90
C GLN A 294 -24.33 -16.81 2.09
N PRO A 295 -24.12 -15.58 2.61
CA PRO A 295 -23.18 -14.63 2.02
C PRO A 295 -21.72 -15.08 2.25
N ASN A 296 -20.90 -14.99 1.22
CA ASN A 296 -19.45 -15.18 1.24
C ASN A 296 -18.81 -13.98 0.56
N THR A 297 -17.71 -13.45 1.07
CA THR A 297 -17.05 -12.27 0.47
C THR A 297 -16.00 -12.71 -0.54
N PHE A 298 -15.93 -12.00 -1.68
CA PHE A 298 -14.78 -12.05 -2.58
C PHE A 298 -14.02 -10.73 -2.45
N HIS A 299 -12.69 -10.83 -2.44
CA HIS A 299 -11.80 -9.69 -2.32
C HIS A 299 -10.75 -9.71 -3.43
N ASN A 300 -10.35 -8.52 -3.88
CA ASN A 300 -9.39 -8.29 -4.95
C ASN A 300 -9.66 -9.12 -6.21
N ILE A 301 -10.91 -9.10 -6.69
CA ILE A 301 -11.22 -9.61 -8.02
C ILE A 301 -10.63 -8.62 -9.02
N GLN A 302 -9.70 -9.09 -9.85
CA GLN A 302 -9.02 -8.30 -10.87
C GLN A 302 -9.45 -8.81 -12.25
N SER A 303 -9.70 -7.89 -13.18
CA SER A 303 -9.88 -8.22 -14.60
C SER A 303 -8.53 -8.50 -15.25
N ALA A 304 -8.52 -9.34 -16.28
CA ALA A 304 -7.41 -9.36 -17.23
C ALA A 304 -7.39 -8.05 -18.07
N THR A 305 -6.34 -7.88 -18.86
CA THR A 305 -6.24 -6.86 -19.93
C THR A 305 -7.43 -6.98 -20.88
N TYR A 306 -7.83 -5.87 -21.51
CA TYR A 306 -8.87 -5.88 -22.55
C TYR A 306 -8.57 -6.92 -23.64
N GLY A 307 -9.62 -7.56 -24.16
CA GLY A 307 -9.52 -8.67 -25.12
C GLY A 307 -9.12 -10.03 -24.50
N MET A 308 -8.56 -10.08 -23.29
CA MET A 308 -8.09 -11.34 -22.68
C MET A 308 -9.13 -11.96 -21.73
N PRO A 309 -9.22 -13.32 -21.66
CA PRO A 309 -10.14 -13.99 -20.76
C PRO A 309 -9.71 -13.76 -19.30
N SER A 310 -10.66 -13.30 -18.47
CA SER A 310 -10.38 -13.01 -17.06
C SER A 310 -10.38 -14.28 -16.22
N LYS A 311 -9.33 -14.44 -15.41
CA LYS A 311 -9.11 -15.66 -14.61
C LYS A 311 -10.16 -15.77 -13.50
N PRO A 312 -10.95 -16.86 -13.42
CA PRO A 312 -11.95 -17.02 -12.38
C PRO A 312 -11.29 -17.22 -11.01
N LEU A 313 -11.76 -16.45 -10.03
CA LEU A 313 -11.44 -16.62 -8.62
C LEU A 313 -12.44 -17.60 -8.00
N ALA A 314 -11.94 -18.70 -7.45
CA ALA A 314 -12.75 -19.77 -6.87
C ALA A 314 -12.58 -19.86 -5.35
N GLN A 315 -13.69 -20.05 -4.63
CA GLN A 315 -13.70 -20.40 -3.19
C GLN A 315 -14.80 -21.40 -2.85
N ILE A 316 -14.75 -22.01 -1.67
CA ILE A 316 -15.81 -22.89 -1.18
C ILE A 316 -16.74 -22.16 -0.22
N CYS A 317 -18.05 -22.36 -0.37
CA CYS A 317 -19.07 -21.76 0.47
C CYS A 317 -18.90 -22.18 1.94
N SER A 318 -18.75 -21.19 2.83
CA SER A 318 -18.49 -21.35 4.27
C SER A 318 -19.47 -22.21 5.08
N LYS A 319 -20.66 -22.52 4.52
CA LYS A 319 -21.75 -23.27 5.17
C LYS A 319 -22.08 -24.63 4.53
N CYS A 320 -21.80 -24.84 3.25
CA CYS A 320 -22.26 -26.04 2.53
C CYS A 320 -21.26 -26.60 1.50
N ASP A 321 -20.02 -26.08 1.52
CA ASP A 321 -18.88 -26.45 0.68
C ASP A 321 -19.10 -26.44 -0.83
N LEU A 322 -20.23 -25.91 -1.31
CA LEU A 322 -20.47 -25.64 -2.73
C LEU A 322 -19.35 -24.72 -3.27
N PRO A 323 -18.67 -25.09 -4.37
CA PRO A 323 -17.78 -24.18 -5.08
C PRO A 323 -18.53 -22.93 -5.53
N LEU A 324 -17.91 -21.77 -5.34
CA LEU A 324 -18.36 -20.46 -5.78
C LEU A 324 -17.25 -19.88 -6.66
N MET A 325 -17.58 -19.42 -7.87
CA MET A 325 -16.61 -18.86 -8.79
C MET A 325 -17.08 -17.50 -9.31
N VAL A 326 -16.13 -16.58 -9.48
CA VAL A 326 -16.35 -15.25 -10.05
C VAL A 326 -15.15 -14.89 -10.94
N ALA A 327 -15.38 -14.60 -12.21
CA ALA A 327 -14.47 -13.78 -13.03
C ALA A 327 -15.11 -12.41 -13.26
N PHE A 328 -14.28 -11.38 -13.45
CA PHE A 328 -14.72 -10.01 -13.72
C PHE A 328 -14.05 -9.50 -14.98
N ARG A 329 -14.85 -9.01 -15.94
CA ARG A 329 -14.40 -8.38 -17.18
C ARG A 329 -14.72 -6.89 -17.07
N LYS A 330 -13.70 -6.05 -16.82
CA LYS A 330 -13.87 -4.60 -16.62
C LYS A 330 -14.31 -3.89 -17.90
N GLU A 331 -15.02 -2.78 -17.73
CA GLU A 331 -15.44 -1.87 -18.79
C GLU A 331 -14.92 -0.45 -18.50
N LEU A 332 -14.76 0.37 -19.56
CA LEU A 332 -14.41 1.79 -19.42
C LEU A 332 -15.65 2.62 -19.03
N LEU A 333 -15.63 3.17 -17.82
CA LEU A 333 -16.65 4.13 -17.36
C LEU A 333 -16.30 5.54 -17.87
N HIS A 334 -17.31 6.24 -18.38
CA HIS A 334 -17.22 7.64 -18.80
C HIS A 334 -18.59 8.31 -18.65
N SER A 335 -18.71 9.61 -18.95
CA SER A 335 -19.94 10.40 -18.71
C SER A 335 -21.22 9.85 -19.36
N THR A 336 -21.11 8.95 -20.35
CA THR A 336 -22.22 8.31 -21.05
C THR A 336 -22.18 6.77 -20.96
N CYS A 337 -21.23 6.19 -20.22
CA CYS A 337 -21.16 4.75 -19.95
C CYS A 337 -21.09 4.52 -18.44
N HIS A 338 -22.19 4.03 -17.90
CA HIS A 338 -22.37 3.75 -16.48
C HIS A 338 -22.00 2.30 -16.12
N THR A 339 -21.75 1.42 -17.09
CA THR A 339 -21.40 0.03 -16.82
C THR A 339 -19.93 -0.11 -16.42
N ALA A 340 -19.67 -0.67 -15.22
CA ALA A 340 -18.31 -0.89 -14.71
C ALA A 340 -17.68 -2.18 -15.21
N GLY A 341 -18.51 -3.12 -15.68
CA GLY A 341 -18.08 -4.38 -16.27
C GLY A 341 -19.11 -5.49 -16.08
N TYR A 342 -18.67 -6.71 -16.38
CA TYR A 342 -19.50 -7.92 -16.38
C TYR A 342 -18.87 -9.00 -15.51
N LEU A 343 -19.70 -9.75 -14.80
CA LEU A 343 -19.32 -10.80 -13.87
C LEU A 343 -19.79 -12.17 -14.38
N ASP A 344 -18.82 -13.06 -14.57
CA ASP A 344 -19.06 -14.46 -14.92
C ASP A 344 -19.05 -15.27 -13.63
N VAL A 345 -20.22 -15.77 -13.24
CA VAL A 345 -20.46 -16.31 -11.90
C VAL A 345 -20.93 -17.76 -11.93
N ASP A 346 -20.48 -18.56 -10.97
CA ASP A 346 -20.97 -19.92 -10.74
C ASP A 346 -21.15 -20.21 -9.25
N GLY A 347 -22.08 -21.12 -8.93
CA GLY A 347 -22.44 -21.51 -7.57
C GLY A 347 -23.25 -20.48 -6.77
N GLY A 348 -23.57 -19.32 -7.33
CA GLY A 348 -24.32 -18.25 -6.63
C GLY A 348 -24.49 -16.97 -7.45
N ARG A 349 -24.75 -15.86 -6.77
CA ARG A 349 -24.94 -14.53 -7.37
C ARG A 349 -24.29 -13.42 -6.52
N PRO A 350 -23.81 -12.32 -7.11
CA PRO A 350 -23.46 -11.13 -6.35
C PRO A 350 -24.71 -10.53 -5.70
N VAL A 351 -24.55 -9.89 -4.54
CA VAL A 351 -25.65 -9.25 -3.79
C VAL A 351 -25.31 -7.90 -3.19
N ASP A 352 -24.03 -7.57 -3.01
CA ASP A 352 -23.59 -6.31 -2.43
C ASP A 352 -22.18 -5.92 -2.91
N LEU A 353 -21.93 -4.63 -3.01
CA LEU A 353 -20.65 -4.06 -3.45
C LEU A 353 -19.85 -3.60 -2.23
N LEU A 354 -18.65 -4.15 -2.06
CA LEU A 354 -17.74 -3.77 -0.98
C LEU A 354 -16.75 -2.68 -1.46
N PRO A 355 -16.13 -1.92 -0.54
CA PRO A 355 -15.27 -0.79 -0.92
C PRO A 355 -14.17 -1.21 -1.89
N SER A 356 -14.22 -0.69 -3.11
CA SER A 356 -13.43 -1.17 -4.26
C SER A 356 -12.41 -0.12 -4.69
N SER A 357 -11.46 -0.47 -5.55
CA SER A 357 -10.40 0.45 -6.00
C SER A 357 -10.50 0.78 -7.48
N TYR A 358 -10.35 2.06 -7.80
CA TYR A 358 -10.59 2.63 -9.12
C TYR A 358 -9.37 3.40 -9.63
N LEU A 359 -9.10 3.31 -10.93
CA LEU A 359 -8.08 4.09 -11.62
C LEU A 359 -8.78 5.15 -12.47
N ALA A 360 -8.47 6.43 -12.21
CA ALA A 360 -9.05 7.55 -12.96
C ALA A 360 -8.00 8.12 -13.92
N MET A 361 -8.38 8.31 -15.19
CA MET A 361 -7.66 9.19 -16.11
C MET A 361 -8.15 10.62 -15.91
N CYS A 362 -7.23 11.55 -15.66
CA CYS A 362 -7.54 12.97 -15.55
C CYS A 362 -7.93 13.55 -16.92
N MET A 363 -8.69 14.64 -16.93
CA MET A 363 -8.98 15.41 -18.16
C MET A 363 -7.74 15.91 -18.93
N CYS A 364 -6.54 15.91 -18.31
CA CYS A 364 -5.27 16.21 -18.99
C CYS A 364 -4.60 14.97 -19.64
N GLY A 365 -5.35 13.88 -19.86
CA GLY A 365 -4.84 12.65 -20.50
C GLY A 365 -3.88 11.80 -19.65
N GLN A 366 -3.68 12.14 -18.37
CA GLN A 366 -2.75 11.43 -17.48
C GLN A 366 -3.48 10.62 -16.41
N TYR A 367 -3.02 9.39 -16.18
CA TYR A 367 -3.54 8.55 -15.10
C TYR A 367 -3.20 9.13 -13.72
N ALA A 368 -4.24 9.24 -12.89
CA ALA A 368 -4.11 9.67 -11.52
C ALA A 368 -3.79 8.49 -10.58
N PRO A 369 -3.34 8.74 -9.33
CA PRO A 369 -3.19 7.69 -8.34
C PRO A 369 -4.46 6.84 -8.16
N ILE A 370 -4.33 5.53 -7.93
CA ILE A 370 -5.48 4.65 -7.68
C ILE A 370 -6.27 5.15 -6.45
N ILE A 371 -7.57 5.39 -6.65
CA ILE A 371 -8.51 5.73 -5.58
C ILE A 371 -8.89 4.42 -4.88
N LYS A 372 -8.29 4.18 -3.71
CA LYS A 372 -8.47 2.93 -2.94
C LYS A 372 -9.70 2.97 -2.05
N ASN A 373 -10.35 1.81 -1.90
CA ASN A 373 -11.45 1.56 -0.96
C ASN A 373 -12.53 2.65 -1.04
N VAL A 374 -13.09 2.91 -2.21
CA VAL A 374 -14.21 3.85 -2.39
C VAL A 374 -15.47 3.20 -1.81
N ASP A 375 -16.04 3.84 -0.79
CA ASP A 375 -17.32 3.44 -0.20
C ASP A 375 -18.48 4.09 -0.97
N LEU A 376 -19.66 3.46 -0.93
CA LEU A 376 -20.88 4.03 -1.48
C LEU A 376 -21.30 5.32 -0.74
N GLY A 377 -21.86 6.27 -1.48
CA GLY A 377 -22.26 7.60 -0.99
C GLY A 377 -21.10 8.55 -0.65
N ALA A 378 -19.88 8.04 -0.43
CA ALA A 378 -18.73 8.85 -0.04
C ALA A 378 -18.06 9.55 -1.23
N LEU A 379 -18.04 10.88 -1.22
CA LEU A 379 -17.23 11.65 -2.17
C LEU A 379 -15.74 11.49 -1.83
N ARG A 380 -15.00 10.77 -2.67
CA ARG A 380 -13.55 10.63 -2.60
C ARG A 380 -12.89 11.58 -3.59
N PHE A 381 -11.72 12.11 -3.23
CA PHE A 381 -10.93 12.95 -4.13
C PHE A 381 -9.45 12.67 -4.01
N ILE A 382 -8.73 12.95 -5.10
CA ILE A 382 -7.28 12.89 -5.22
C ILE A 382 -6.80 14.08 -6.06
N MET A 383 -5.51 14.40 -6.01
CA MET A 383 -4.91 15.38 -6.92
C MET A 383 -4.22 14.66 -8.08
N CYS A 384 -4.42 15.14 -9.30
CA CYS A 384 -3.64 14.70 -10.45
C CYS A 384 -2.16 15.01 -10.21
N ARG A 385 -1.26 14.05 -10.49
CA ARG A 385 0.20 14.25 -10.32
C ARG A 385 0.84 15.09 -11.43
N HIS A 386 0.10 15.38 -12.51
CA HIS A 386 0.59 16.13 -13.65
C HIS A 386 0.09 17.59 -13.61
N CYS A 387 -1.23 17.79 -13.69
CA CYS A 387 -1.84 19.13 -13.73
C CYS A 387 -2.34 19.64 -12.36
N HIS A 388 -2.11 18.90 -11.26
CA HIS A 388 -2.56 19.22 -9.90
C HIS A 388 -4.08 19.40 -9.70
N THR A 389 -4.89 19.21 -10.75
CA THR A 389 -6.36 19.30 -10.69
C THR A 389 -6.95 18.29 -9.72
N LYS A 390 -7.93 18.73 -8.93
CA LYS A 390 -8.68 17.88 -8.00
C LYS A 390 -9.64 16.98 -8.77
N ILE A 391 -9.35 15.69 -8.78
CA ILE A 391 -10.21 14.65 -9.34
C ILE A 391 -11.12 14.15 -8.23
N SER A 392 -12.43 14.07 -8.47
CA SER A 392 -13.41 13.59 -7.48
C SER A 392 -14.33 12.52 -8.05
N LEU A 393 -14.64 11.52 -7.22
CA LEU A 393 -15.48 10.37 -7.53
C LEU A 393 -16.46 10.13 -6.37
N LYS A 394 -17.75 10.02 -6.67
CA LYS A 394 -18.78 9.52 -5.76
C LYS A 394 -19.59 8.46 -6.51
N ILE A 395 -19.85 7.33 -5.86
CA ILE A 395 -20.73 6.28 -6.36
C ILE A 395 -21.90 6.22 -5.39
N GLU A 396 -23.07 6.71 -5.80
CA GLU A 396 -24.25 6.82 -4.91
C GLU A 396 -24.96 5.46 -4.78
N LEU A 397 -25.23 4.83 -5.92
CA LEU A 397 -25.91 3.56 -6.06
C LEU A 397 -25.10 2.60 -6.95
N PHE A 398 -25.41 1.32 -6.87
CA PHE A 398 -24.94 0.28 -7.79
C PHE A 398 -26.08 -0.67 -8.11
N GLU A 399 -26.03 -1.32 -9.27
CA GLU A 399 -26.98 -2.38 -9.63
C GLU A 399 -26.24 -3.61 -10.18
N PHE A 400 -26.76 -4.80 -9.86
CA PHE A 400 -26.36 -6.07 -10.46
C PHE A 400 -27.51 -6.60 -11.32
N SER A 401 -27.39 -6.48 -12.64
CA SER A 401 -28.41 -6.95 -13.59
C SER A 401 -27.97 -8.27 -14.24
N LEU A 402 -28.81 -9.30 -14.15
CA LEU A 402 -28.52 -10.62 -14.73
C LEU A 402 -28.90 -10.62 -16.21
N LEU A 403 -27.91 -10.58 -17.10
CA LEU A 403 -28.09 -10.60 -18.55
C LEU A 403 -28.20 -12.02 -19.11
N SER A 404 -27.41 -12.96 -18.60
CA SER A 404 -27.49 -14.38 -19.00
C SER A 404 -27.12 -15.33 -17.85
N THR A 405 -27.74 -16.51 -17.86
CA THR A 405 -27.46 -17.60 -16.91
C THR A 405 -26.35 -18.55 -17.37
N GLU A 406 -25.83 -18.36 -18.59
CA GLU A 406 -24.76 -19.17 -19.18
C GLU A 406 -23.39 -18.51 -19.01
N THR A 407 -23.01 -18.23 -17.76
CA THR A 407 -21.81 -17.46 -17.39
C THR A 407 -20.49 -18.22 -17.52
N ILE A 408 -20.50 -19.54 -17.42
CA ILE A 408 -19.33 -20.38 -17.70
C ILE A 408 -19.73 -21.34 -18.81
N GLY A 409 -19.65 -20.84 -20.05
CA GLY A 409 -20.12 -21.52 -21.24
C GLY A 409 -19.56 -22.94 -21.41
N SER A 410 -20.42 -23.83 -21.90
CA SER A 410 -20.17 -25.29 -22.00
C SER A 410 -18.94 -25.70 -22.83
N SER A 411 -18.29 -24.78 -23.55
CA SER A 411 -16.99 -25.00 -24.22
C SER A 411 -15.83 -25.24 -23.25
N ALA A 412 -15.91 -24.78 -22.00
CA ALA A 412 -14.89 -25.04 -20.97
C ALA A 412 -14.88 -26.51 -20.46
N LYS A 413 -15.81 -27.37 -20.92
CA LYS A 413 -15.83 -28.80 -20.55
C LYS A 413 -14.85 -29.68 -21.32
N GLN A 414 -14.22 -29.21 -22.39
CA GLN A 414 -13.28 -30.02 -23.18
C GLN A 414 -11.80 -29.87 -22.78
N GLU A 415 -11.46 -28.86 -21.97
CA GLU A 415 -10.21 -28.81 -21.19
C GLU A 415 -10.48 -29.10 -19.70
N SER A 416 -11.17 -30.20 -19.43
CA SER A 416 -11.55 -30.66 -18.08
C SER A 416 -10.36 -31.18 -17.26
N ARG A 417 -9.33 -30.36 -17.06
CA ARG A 417 -8.32 -30.54 -16.00
C ARG A 417 -7.52 -29.27 -15.68
N LEU A 418 -8.19 -28.11 -15.66
CA LEU A 418 -7.76 -27.02 -14.79
C LEU A 418 -7.76 -27.53 -13.35
N LYS A 419 -6.59 -28.02 -12.92
CA LYS A 419 -6.29 -28.33 -11.54
C LYS A 419 -6.74 -27.14 -10.71
N LEU A 420 -7.43 -27.39 -9.61
CA LEU A 420 -7.46 -26.45 -8.49
C LEU A 420 -6.00 -26.06 -8.22
N GLY A 421 -5.57 -24.89 -8.70
CA GLY A 421 -4.30 -24.30 -8.31
C GLY A 421 -4.35 -24.25 -6.79
N PRO A 422 -3.42 -24.92 -6.09
CA PRO A 422 -3.74 -25.48 -4.78
C PRO A 422 -4.16 -24.37 -3.82
N SER A 423 -5.48 -24.27 -3.59
CA SER A 423 -6.03 -23.57 -2.44
C SER A 423 -5.33 -24.21 -1.25
N ALA A 424 -4.43 -23.45 -0.61
CA ALA A 424 -3.51 -24.00 0.37
C ALA A 424 -4.33 -24.81 1.36
N PRO A 425 -4.12 -26.15 1.44
CA PRO A 425 -5.13 -27.02 2.01
C PRO A 425 -5.40 -26.55 3.43
N LYS A 426 -6.67 -26.15 3.69
CA LYS A 426 -7.14 -25.76 5.01
C LYS A 426 -6.69 -26.88 5.94
N GLN A 427 -5.76 -26.56 6.84
CA GLN A 427 -5.12 -27.53 7.71
C GLN A 427 -6.24 -28.27 8.45
N LYS A 428 -6.39 -29.58 8.18
CA LYS A 428 -7.36 -30.44 8.87
C LYS A 428 -6.84 -30.68 10.27
N LEU A 429 -7.08 -29.69 11.12
CA LEU A 429 -6.91 -29.80 12.55
C LEU A 429 -8.09 -30.61 13.05
N ASN A 430 -7.84 -31.83 13.51
CA ASN A 430 -8.84 -32.69 14.13
C ASN A 430 -9.11 -32.19 15.56
N LEU A 431 -9.68 -30.99 15.67
CA LEU A 431 -9.92 -30.28 16.91
C LEU A 431 -11.42 -30.17 17.17
N THR A 432 -11.90 -30.82 18.22
CA THR A 432 -13.30 -30.74 18.64
C THR A 432 -13.55 -29.44 19.39
N GLY A 433 -14.57 -28.68 18.98
CA GLY A 433 -14.90 -27.37 19.54
C GLY A 433 -15.46 -27.40 20.97
N GLY A 434 -14.60 -27.64 21.95
CA GLY A 434 -14.90 -27.72 23.38
C GLY A 434 -13.72 -28.26 24.20
N GLU A 435 -12.84 -29.01 23.56
CA GLU A 435 -11.62 -29.58 24.15
C GLU A 435 -10.45 -28.58 24.14
N PRO A 436 -9.47 -28.67 25.05
CA PRO A 436 -8.28 -27.83 25.01
C PRO A 436 -7.37 -28.17 23.83
N LEU A 437 -6.67 -27.17 23.31
CA LEU A 437 -5.59 -27.39 22.34
C LEU A 437 -4.42 -28.14 22.99
N PRO A 438 -3.58 -28.85 22.21
CA PRO A 438 -2.30 -29.37 22.70
C PRO A 438 -1.52 -28.29 23.46
N ASN A 439 -1.04 -28.62 24.66
CA ASN A 439 -0.36 -27.70 25.59
C ASN A 439 -1.12 -26.38 25.84
N TYR A 440 -2.46 -26.41 25.84
CA TYR A 440 -3.33 -25.23 25.96
C TYR A 440 -3.04 -24.12 24.94
N GLY A 441 -2.54 -24.51 23.76
CA GLY A 441 -2.16 -23.59 22.69
C GLY A 441 -0.77 -22.99 22.81
N THR A 442 0.02 -23.35 23.83
CA THR A 442 1.40 -22.85 23.99
C THR A 442 2.39 -23.57 23.06
N CYS A 443 3.52 -22.90 22.79
CA CYS A 443 4.68 -23.49 22.11
C CYS A 443 5.98 -23.04 22.78
N GLU A 444 7.11 -23.62 22.38
CA GLU A 444 8.43 -23.30 22.94
C GLU A 444 8.80 -21.82 22.81
N HIS A 445 8.43 -21.21 21.68
CA HIS A 445 8.65 -19.79 21.38
C HIS A 445 7.77 -18.87 22.25
N TYR A 446 6.48 -19.20 22.41
CA TYR A 446 5.46 -18.36 23.02
C TYR A 446 4.81 -19.10 24.20
N ARG A 447 5.62 -19.47 25.20
CA ARG A 447 5.22 -20.29 26.37
C ARG A 447 4.08 -19.72 27.22
N LYS A 448 3.78 -18.41 27.09
CA LYS A 448 2.67 -17.72 27.77
C LYS A 448 1.44 -17.51 26.88
N SER A 449 1.52 -17.81 25.58
CA SER A 449 0.38 -17.65 24.67
C SER A 449 -0.53 -18.87 24.75
N THR A 450 -1.74 -18.68 25.26
CA THR A 450 -2.82 -19.69 25.22
C THR A 450 -3.73 -19.46 24.01
N ARG A 451 -3.12 -19.02 22.90
CA ARG A 451 -3.78 -18.68 21.64
C ARG A 451 -3.03 -19.34 20.49
N TRP A 452 -3.76 -19.92 19.54
CA TRP A 452 -3.25 -20.14 18.20
C TRP A 452 -3.83 -19.08 17.26
N PHE A 453 -3.13 -18.78 16.16
CA PHE A 453 -3.45 -17.68 15.26
C PHE A 453 -3.74 -18.20 13.85
N ARG A 454 -4.84 -17.74 13.23
CA ARG A 454 -5.12 -18.00 11.81
C ARG A 454 -4.52 -16.87 10.97
N PHE A 455 -3.44 -17.17 10.26
CA PHE A 455 -2.68 -16.20 9.46
C PHE A 455 -3.40 -15.94 8.13
N SER A 456 -3.54 -14.66 7.74
CA SER A 456 -4.29 -14.25 6.54
C SER A 456 -3.65 -14.78 5.25
N CYS A 457 -2.32 -14.72 5.16
CA CYS A 457 -1.51 -15.13 4.01
C CYS A 457 -1.69 -16.59 3.56
N CYS A 458 -2.07 -17.50 4.46
CA CYS A 458 -2.17 -18.94 4.15
C CYS A 458 -3.40 -19.64 4.73
N GLN A 459 -4.20 -18.95 5.54
CA GLN A 459 -5.38 -19.45 6.26
C GLN A 459 -5.12 -20.68 7.15
N ARG A 460 -3.86 -21.04 7.41
CA ARG A 460 -3.45 -22.08 8.38
C ARG A 460 -3.36 -21.51 9.79
N VAL A 461 -3.26 -22.40 10.77
CA VAL A 461 -3.29 -22.04 12.19
C VAL A 461 -2.01 -22.51 12.87
N PHE A 462 -1.29 -21.58 13.50
CA PHE A 462 -0.07 -21.89 14.25
C PHE A 462 -0.07 -21.25 15.65
N PRO A 463 0.69 -21.81 16.61
CA PRO A 463 0.82 -21.24 17.96
C PRO A 463 1.46 -19.83 17.99
N CYS A 464 2.28 -19.50 17.00
CA CYS A 464 2.96 -18.20 16.86
C CYS A 464 3.48 -18.00 15.44
N ASP A 465 3.90 -16.76 15.16
CA ASP A 465 4.69 -16.31 14.00
C ASP A 465 5.89 -17.24 13.69
N LYS A 466 6.72 -17.53 14.68
CA LYS A 466 7.93 -18.37 14.50
C LYS A 466 7.60 -19.81 14.16
N CYS A 467 6.48 -20.35 14.64
CA CYS A 467 6.01 -21.67 14.23
C CYS A 467 5.47 -21.66 12.79
N HIS A 468 4.80 -20.59 12.38
CA HIS A 468 4.36 -20.40 11.00
C HIS A 468 5.57 -20.36 10.04
N ASP A 469 6.55 -19.49 10.30
CA ASP A 469 7.68 -19.25 9.39
C ASP A 469 8.66 -20.44 9.27
N VAL A 470 8.61 -21.40 10.20
CA VAL A 470 9.37 -22.66 10.11
C VAL A 470 8.69 -23.68 9.18
N GLU A 471 7.36 -23.74 9.16
CA GLU A 471 6.61 -24.71 8.34
C GLU A 471 6.23 -24.14 6.96
N MET A 472 6.05 -22.83 6.86
CA MET A 472 5.53 -22.14 5.68
C MET A 472 6.64 -21.41 4.91
N LYS A 473 6.63 -21.54 3.58
CA LYS A 473 7.64 -20.93 2.68
C LYS A 473 7.39 -19.45 2.37
N HIS A 474 6.83 -18.71 3.32
CA HIS A 474 6.61 -17.27 3.25
C HIS A 474 6.51 -16.71 4.66
N VAL A 475 6.77 -15.40 4.80
CA VAL A 475 6.63 -14.70 6.09
C VAL A 475 5.15 -14.67 6.51
N CYS A 476 4.89 -14.75 7.82
CA CYS A 476 3.56 -14.53 8.37
C CYS A 476 3.05 -13.10 8.12
N GLU A 477 1.82 -12.98 7.61
CA GLU A 477 1.03 -11.75 7.59
C GLU A 477 0.13 -11.67 8.84
N GLN A 478 -0.31 -10.47 9.24
CA GLN A 478 -1.06 -10.27 10.48
C GLN A 478 -2.34 -11.15 10.54
N ALA A 479 -2.40 -12.01 11.55
CA ALA A 479 -3.60 -12.80 11.83
C ALA A 479 -4.77 -11.90 12.25
N VAL A 480 -5.96 -12.16 11.70
CA VAL A 480 -7.22 -11.45 12.02
C VAL A 480 -8.12 -12.28 12.95
N ARG A 481 -7.82 -13.58 13.10
CA ARG A 481 -8.57 -14.50 13.96
C ARG A 481 -7.64 -15.37 14.81
N MET A 482 -8.16 -15.83 15.95
CA MET A 482 -7.44 -16.68 16.90
C MET A 482 -8.31 -17.86 17.36
N LEU A 483 -7.67 -18.98 17.71
CA LEU A 483 -8.30 -20.12 18.37
C LEU A 483 -7.95 -20.10 19.86
N CYS A 484 -8.95 -20.39 20.69
CA CYS A 484 -8.77 -20.48 22.13
C CYS A 484 -8.01 -21.74 22.55
N GLY A 485 -6.93 -21.58 23.32
CA GLY A 485 -6.19 -22.70 23.93
C GLY A 485 -6.99 -23.64 24.82
N TYR A 486 -8.10 -23.17 25.41
CA TYR A 486 -8.88 -23.92 26.41
C TYR A 486 -10.14 -24.61 25.87
N CYS A 487 -10.64 -24.19 24.70
CA CYS A 487 -11.87 -24.77 24.13
C CYS A 487 -11.80 -24.96 22.61
N SER A 488 -10.64 -24.75 21.99
CA SER A 488 -10.36 -24.91 20.56
C SER A 488 -11.26 -24.14 19.59
N ARG A 489 -12.13 -23.24 20.07
CA ARG A 489 -13.04 -22.44 19.25
C ARG A 489 -12.36 -21.22 18.66
N GLU A 490 -12.65 -20.94 17.40
CA GLU A 490 -12.18 -19.79 16.63
C GLU A 490 -13.04 -18.54 16.89
N GLN A 491 -12.38 -17.39 16.99
CA GLN A 491 -12.99 -16.07 17.22
C GLN A 491 -12.10 -14.95 16.65
N ARG A 492 -12.62 -13.73 16.59
CA ARG A 492 -11.81 -12.53 16.36
C ARG A 492 -10.89 -12.27 17.57
N PHE A 493 -9.83 -11.48 17.38
CA PHE A 493 -8.96 -11.09 18.49
C PHE A 493 -9.74 -10.38 19.61
N SER A 494 -9.49 -10.80 20.84
CA SER A 494 -10.15 -10.31 22.05
C SER A 494 -9.23 -10.52 23.26
N SER A 495 -9.42 -9.73 24.31
CA SER A 495 -8.76 -9.97 25.61
C SER A 495 -9.31 -11.22 26.32
N LYS A 496 -10.56 -11.62 26.04
CA LYS A 496 -11.22 -12.80 26.62
C LYS A 496 -11.88 -13.68 25.56
N CYS A 497 -11.96 -14.97 25.83
CA CYS A 497 -12.71 -15.90 24.98
C CYS A 497 -14.21 -15.65 25.07
N VAL A 498 -14.88 -15.48 23.92
CA VAL A 498 -16.34 -15.33 23.84
C VAL A 498 -17.08 -16.59 24.32
N TYR A 499 -16.48 -17.78 24.17
CA TYR A 499 -17.14 -19.06 24.45
C TYR A 499 -16.88 -19.63 25.85
N CYS A 500 -15.67 -19.49 26.39
CA CYS A 500 -15.29 -20.05 27.69
C CYS A 500 -14.83 -19.00 28.71
N ALA A 501 -15.01 -17.70 28.42
CA ALA A 501 -14.63 -16.56 29.25
C ALA A 501 -13.15 -16.46 29.66
N HIS A 502 -12.28 -17.37 29.20
CA HIS A 502 -10.84 -17.37 29.51
C HIS A 502 -10.16 -16.04 29.16
N ASP A 503 -9.47 -15.45 30.13
CA ASP A 503 -8.78 -14.16 29.99
C ASP A 503 -7.34 -14.40 29.50
N TYR A 504 -7.06 -13.97 28.27
CA TYR A 504 -5.73 -14.11 27.67
C TYR A 504 -4.77 -13.00 28.10
N THR A 505 -5.23 -12.02 28.88
CA THR A 505 -4.40 -10.95 29.42
C THR A 505 -4.02 -11.26 30.86
N GLN A 506 -2.72 -11.33 31.15
CA GLN A 506 -2.27 -11.44 32.53
C GLN A 506 -2.55 -10.10 33.24
N ARG A 507 -3.47 -10.10 34.21
CA ARG A 507 -3.75 -8.92 35.03
C ARG A 507 -2.56 -8.60 35.92
N HIS A 508 -1.71 -7.69 35.46
CA HIS A 508 -0.55 -7.23 36.22
C HIS A 508 -0.98 -6.26 37.33
N THR A 509 -1.47 -6.80 38.45
CA THR A 509 -1.65 -6.00 39.66
C THR A 509 -0.29 -5.77 40.32
N ARG A 510 -0.06 -4.60 40.93
CA ARG A 510 1.28 -4.22 41.45
C ARG A 510 1.86 -5.16 42.51
N PHE A 511 1.04 -6.00 43.16
CA PHE A 511 1.44 -6.84 44.29
C PHE A 511 0.91 -8.27 44.29
N TRP A 512 0.09 -8.68 43.32
CA TRP A 512 -0.53 -10.01 43.27
C TRP A 512 -0.40 -10.68 41.90
N GLU A 513 -0.17 -12.00 41.91
CA GLU A 513 -0.05 -12.84 40.73
C GLU A 513 -1.43 -13.09 40.08
N GLY A 514 -1.88 -12.14 39.26
CA GLY A 514 -2.85 -12.39 38.19
C GLY A 514 -4.18 -13.03 38.58
N GLY A 515 -4.68 -12.79 39.79
CA GLY A 515 -6.01 -13.23 40.23
C GLY A 515 -6.09 -14.55 41.02
N LYS A 516 -4.96 -15.22 41.33
CA LYS A 516 -4.96 -16.43 42.19
C LYS A 516 -4.80 -16.17 43.69
N GLY A 517 -4.90 -14.91 44.14
CA GLY A 517 -4.89 -14.56 45.56
C GLY A 517 -3.55 -14.70 46.29
N VAL A 518 -2.44 -14.92 45.57
CA VAL A 518 -1.07 -14.99 46.13
C VAL A 518 -0.31 -13.70 45.77
N ARG A 519 0.46 -13.16 46.74
CA ARG A 519 1.27 -11.94 46.55
C ARG A 519 2.66 -12.28 46.00
N ASP A 520 3.11 -11.56 44.98
CA ASP A 520 4.47 -11.72 44.47
C ASP A 520 5.48 -11.06 45.42
N LYS A 521 6.25 -11.90 46.12
CA LYS A 521 7.29 -11.47 47.07
C LYS A 521 8.45 -10.72 46.40
N LYS A 522 8.70 -10.89 45.10
CA LYS A 522 9.75 -10.13 44.38
C LYS A 522 9.31 -8.69 44.14
N LEU A 523 8.06 -8.49 43.70
CA LEU A 523 7.49 -7.16 43.41
C LEU A 523 7.10 -6.36 44.66
N MET A 524 6.82 -7.00 45.80
CA MET A 524 6.56 -6.28 47.06
C MET A 524 7.77 -5.45 47.52
N SER A 525 7.50 -4.24 48.04
CA SER A 525 8.53 -3.36 48.61
C SER A 525 9.30 -4.06 49.73
N LYS A 526 10.62 -3.79 49.84
CA LYS A 526 11.44 -4.27 50.97
C LYS A 526 10.91 -3.80 52.34
N LYS A 527 10.14 -2.71 52.39
CA LYS A 527 9.50 -2.17 53.60
C LYS A 527 8.12 -2.80 53.90
N ASP A 528 7.59 -3.68 53.06
CA ASP A 528 6.28 -4.31 53.29
C ASP A 528 6.40 -5.44 54.32
N LYS A 529 5.75 -5.26 55.47
CA LYS A 529 5.71 -6.22 56.58
C LYS A 529 5.17 -7.60 56.17
N LYS A 530 4.40 -7.71 55.08
CA LYS A 530 3.83 -8.98 54.60
C LYS A 530 4.79 -9.76 53.68
N LYS A 531 5.87 -9.14 53.18
CA LYS A 531 6.83 -9.79 52.26
C LYS A 531 7.56 -10.98 52.88
N TYR A 532 7.93 -10.88 54.16
CA TYR A 532 8.72 -11.88 54.87
C TYR A 532 7.87 -12.85 55.72
N LYS A 533 6.54 -12.68 55.74
CA LYS A 533 5.64 -13.61 56.42
C LYS A 533 5.48 -14.87 55.57
N ARG A 534 5.49 -16.05 56.20
CA ARG A 534 5.13 -17.31 55.52
C ARG A 534 3.63 -17.34 55.28
N ASP A 535 3.22 -17.77 54.09
CA ASP A 535 1.80 -17.91 53.74
C ASP A 535 1.32 -19.29 54.21
N PRO A 536 0.14 -19.44 54.86
CA PRO A 536 -0.26 -20.71 55.50
C PRO A 536 -0.63 -21.88 54.56
N ILE A 537 -0.41 -21.75 53.25
CA ILE A 537 -1.12 -22.55 52.22
C ILE A 537 -0.24 -23.67 51.61
N GLU A 538 1.01 -23.84 52.06
CA GLU A 538 1.95 -24.82 51.47
C GLU A 538 1.61 -26.31 51.69
N HIS A 539 0.59 -26.65 52.50
CA HIS A 539 0.20 -28.04 52.78
C HIS A 539 -1.05 -28.57 52.05
N LYS A 540 -1.54 -27.91 50.98
CA LYS A 540 -2.60 -28.46 50.10
C LYS A 540 -2.24 -28.44 48.62
N LYS A 541 -1.29 -29.30 48.25
CA LYS A 541 -1.17 -29.87 46.89
C LYS A 541 -1.01 -31.39 47.03
N ASN A 542 -1.78 -32.14 46.23
CA ASN A 542 -1.88 -33.62 46.13
C ASN A 542 -3.14 -34.27 46.74
N GLU A 543 -4.30 -33.63 46.61
CA GLU A 543 -5.60 -34.33 46.57
C GLU A 543 -6.44 -33.79 45.41
N VAL A 544 -7.04 -34.68 44.63
CA VAL A 544 -8.06 -34.37 43.62
C VAL A 544 -9.33 -35.10 44.04
N HIS A 545 -10.45 -34.39 44.11
CA HIS A 545 -11.74 -35.00 44.43
C HIS A 545 -12.41 -35.52 43.16
N PHE A 546 -12.74 -36.81 43.17
CA PHE A 546 -13.62 -37.44 42.19
C PHE A 546 -14.71 -38.19 42.94
N GLN A 547 -15.99 -37.91 42.62
CA GLN A 547 -17.17 -38.53 43.24
C GLN A 547 -17.14 -38.60 44.78
N GLY A 548 -16.75 -37.50 45.44
CA GLY A 548 -16.92 -37.32 46.89
C GLY A 548 -15.90 -38.04 47.80
N LYS A 549 -14.86 -38.67 47.25
CA LYS A 549 -13.72 -39.19 48.03
C LYS A 549 -12.40 -38.60 47.49
N SER A 550 -11.36 -38.52 48.33
CA SER A 550 -10.02 -38.07 47.93
C SER A 550 -9.08 -39.26 47.78
N VAL A 551 -8.23 -39.21 46.76
CA VAL A 551 -7.18 -40.21 46.51
C VAL A 551 -5.87 -39.47 46.26
N LYS A 552 -4.79 -39.97 46.85
CA LYS A 552 -3.43 -39.45 46.67
C LYS A 552 -2.72 -40.27 45.58
N ILE A 553 -2.05 -39.58 44.67
CA ILE A 553 -1.25 -40.19 43.60
C ILE A 553 0.20 -39.85 43.90
N ASN A 554 1.03 -40.88 44.07
CA ASN A 554 2.48 -40.76 44.04
C ASN A 554 2.97 -41.07 42.63
N HIS A 555 3.95 -40.33 42.15
CA HIS A 555 4.71 -40.66 40.94
C HIS A 555 6.13 -41.02 41.37
N ASP A 556 6.57 -42.21 40.97
CA ASP A 556 7.98 -42.52 40.73
C ASP A 556 8.41 -41.94 39.36
#